data_AF-A0A1W9RR35-F1
#
_entry.id   AF-A0A1W9RR35-F1
#
_cell.length_a   1.000
_cell.length_b   1.000
_cell.length_c   1.000
_cell.angle_alpha   90.00
_cell.angle_beta   90.00
_cell.angle_gamma   90.00
#
_symmetry.space_group_name_H-M   'P 1'
#
loop_
_entity.id
_entity.type
_entity.pdbx_description
1 polymer ?
#
loop_
_entity_poly.entity_id
_entity_poly.type
_entity_poly.pdbx_seq_one_letter_code
_entity_poly.pdbx_strand_id
1 'polypeptide(L)' 'RGHRELPIKPDFVGKNIPTSLKEHVEVKLKESDGEDAVYLYKLK' A
#
# COMPACT_ATOMS: atom_id res chain seq x y z
N ARG A 1 -12.78 0.96 -10.48
CA ARG A 1 -11.56 1.26 -11.26
C ARG A 1 -10.76 2.25 -10.42
N GLY A 2 -9.77 1.78 -9.66
CA GLY A 2 -8.89 2.63 -8.84
C GLY A 2 -7.71 3.16 -9.66
N HIS A 3 -6.57 3.40 -9.02
CA HIS A 3 -5.30 3.85 -9.63
C HIS A 3 -4.57 2.81 -10.49
N ARG A 4 -5.28 1.83 -11.05
CA ARG A 4 -4.67 0.75 -11.82
C ARG A 4 -4.55 1.14 -13.29
N GLU A 5 -3.33 1.28 -13.76
CA GLU A 5 -3.03 1.59 -15.17
C GLU A 5 -3.05 0.33 -16.06
N LEU A 6 -3.00 -0.86 -15.46
CA LEU A 6 -3.04 -2.15 -16.16
C LEU A 6 -4.15 -3.07 -15.62
N PRO A 7 -4.66 -4.03 -16.43
CA PRO A 7 -5.73 -4.95 -16.04
C PRO A 7 -5.24 -6.10 -15.13
N ILE A 8 -4.28 -5.88 -14.23
CA ILE A 8 -3.69 -6.92 -13.36
C ILE A 8 -4.26 -6.85 -11.95
N LYS A 9 -4.94 -7.91 -11.47
CA LYS A 9 -5.51 -7.98 -10.10
C LYS A 9 -4.75 -9.01 -9.26
N PRO A 10 -4.58 -8.78 -7.94
CA PRO A 10 -4.10 -9.81 -7.04
C PRO A 10 -5.19 -10.88 -6.82
N ASP A 11 -4.77 -12.13 -6.64
CA ASP A 11 -5.67 -13.23 -6.28
C ASP A 11 -6.01 -13.22 -4.77
N PHE A 12 -5.07 -12.76 -3.94
CA PHE A 12 -5.23 -12.66 -2.49
C PHE A 12 -4.95 -11.24 -2.01
N VAL A 13 -5.78 -10.73 -1.10
CA VAL A 13 -5.65 -9.37 -0.55
C VAL A 13 -5.78 -9.43 0.97
N GLY A 14 -4.76 -8.96 1.69
CA GLY A 14 -4.82 -8.83 3.15
C GLY A 14 -5.73 -7.68 3.59
N LYS A 15 -5.52 -6.48 3.03
CA LYS A 15 -6.33 -5.29 3.32
C LYS A 15 -6.44 -4.39 2.11
N ASN A 16 -7.67 -3.95 1.79
CA ASN A 16 -7.92 -2.92 0.80
C ASN A 16 -7.98 -1.55 1.47
N ILE A 17 -7.08 -0.65 1.07
CA ILE A 17 -7.03 0.72 1.57
C ILE A 17 -7.24 1.65 0.37
N PRO A 18 -8.34 2.44 0.33
CA PRO A 18 -8.50 3.45 -0.70
C PRO A 18 -7.49 4.58 -0.44
N THR A 19 -6.65 4.87 -1.44
CA THR A 19 -5.67 5.96 -1.39
C THR A 19 -5.95 6.98 -2.49
N SER A 20 -5.36 8.16 -2.36
CA SER A 20 -5.28 9.17 -3.40
C SER A 20 -3.90 9.14 -4.10
N LEU A 21 -3.77 9.79 -5.27
CA LEU A 21 -2.49 9.86 -6.00
C LEU A 21 -1.38 10.58 -5.21
N LYS A 22 -1.75 11.39 -4.21
CA LYS A 22 -0.81 12.11 -3.33
C LYS A 22 -0.56 11.38 -2.01
N GLU A 23 -0.94 10.11 -1.91
CA GLU A 23 -0.67 9.30 -0.72
C GLU A 23 0.29 8.17 -1.05
N HIS A 24 1.16 7.84 -0.09
CA HIS A 24 2.16 6.79 -0.20
C HIS A 24 1.93 5.75 0.89
N VAL A 25 1.88 4.47 0.49
CA VAL A 25 1.76 3.34 1.42
C VAL A 25 3.15 2.75 1.63
N GLU A 26 3.60 2.74 2.88
CA GLU A 26 4.85 2.10 3.29
C GLU A 26 4.53 0.87 4.13
N VAL A 27 5.08 -0.27 3.75
CA VAL A 27 4.94 -1.53 4.48
C VAL A 27 6.28 -1.85 5.11
N LYS A 28 6.28 -2.00 6.43
CA LYS A 28 7.44 -2.44 7.20
C LYS A 28 7.26 -3.90 7.60
N LEU A 29 8.33 -4.66 7.42
CA LEU A 29 8.40 -6.06 7.84
C LEU A 29 9.46 -6.19 8.92
N LYS A 30 9.18 -6.99 9.95
CA LYS A 30 10.13 -7.18 11.06
C LYS A 30 11.50 -7.65 10.60
N GLU A 31 11.60 -8.48 9.57
CA GLU A 31 12.89 -8.95 9.04
C GLU A 31 13.74 -7.84 8.40
N SER A 32 13.11 -6.80 7.85
CA SER A 32 13.79 -5.70 7.14
C SER A 32 13.95 -4.46 8.01
N ASP A 33 12.90 -4.11 8.77
CA ASP A 33 12.75 -2.81 9.42
C ASP A 33 12.67 -2.89 10.96
N GLY A 34 12.64 -4.11 11.53
CA GLY A 34 12.58 -4.35 12.98
C GLY A 34 11.18 -4.27 13.60
N GLU A 35 10.15 -3.91 12.83
CA GLU A 35 8.74 -3.90 13.23
C GLU A 35 7.80 -4.32 12.09
N ASP A 36 6.64 -4.88 12.44
CA ASP A 36 5.57 -5.17 11.49
C ASP A 36 4.53 -4.04 11.54
N ALA A 37 4.49 -3.22 10.49
CA ALA A 37 3.58 -2.07 10.44
C ALA A 37 3.24 -1.67 9.00
N VAL A 38 2.10 -1.00 8.83
CA VAL A 38 1.69 -0.40 7.55
C VAL A 38 1.34 1.06 7.79
N TYR A 39 2.06 1.97 7.12
CA TYR A 39 1.87 3.41 7.23
C TYR A 39 1.29 4.00 5.94
N LEU A 40 0.50 5.07 6.11
CA LEU A 40 -0.05 5.86 5.01
C LEU A 40 0.37 7.32 5.18
N TYR A 41 1.21 7.80 4.28
CA TYR A 41 1.74 9.16 4.29
C TYR A 41 1.05 10.02 3.23
N LYS A 42 0.88 11.32 3.51
CA LYS A 42 0.49 12.31 2.50
C LYS A 42 1.74 12.98 1.95
N LEU A 43 1.94 12.88 0.63
CA LEU A 43 2.96 13.61 -0.11
C LEU A 43 2.56 15.09 -0.15
N LYS A 44 3.49 15.98 0.23
CA LYS A 44 3.31 17.44 0.15
C LYS A 44 3.31 17.91 -1.29
#